data_AF-A0A420N8Q1-F1
#
_entry.id   AF-A0A420N8Q1-F1
#
_cell.length_a   1.000
_cell.length_b   1.000
_cell.length_c   1.000
_cell.angle_alpha   90.00
_cell.angle_beta   90.00
_cell.angle_gamma   90.00
#
_symmetry.space_group_name_H-M   'P 1'
#
loop_
_entity.id
_entity.type
_entity.pdbx_description
1 polymer ?
#
loop_
_entity_poly.entity_id
_entity_poly.type
_entity_poly.pdbx_seq_one_letter_code
_entity_poly.pdbx_strand_id
1 'polypeptide(L)' 'MNKAKQAADPEETPDIVPDRPLTGKEAEEDYQKQLALLEQQNKERIEIIRKWESSNSSTQNGNTVI' A
#
# COMPACT_ATOMS: atom_id res chain seq x y z
N MET A 1 10.90 -5.14 -31.90
CA MET A 1 10.92 -4.16 -30.80
C MET A 1 10.04 -4.71 -29.69
N ASN A 2 10.66 -5.30 -28.68
CA ASN A 2 9.94 -5.95 -27.58
C ASN A 2 9.51 -4.85 -26.59
N LYS A 3 8.22 -4.52 -26.56
CA LYS A 3 7.66 -3.74 -25.46
C LYS A 3 7.73 -4.65 -24.22
N ALA A 4 8.75 -4.44 -23.39
CA ALA A 4 8.75 -4.95 -22.03
C ALA A 4 7.46 -4.44 -21.39
N LYS A 5 6.56 -5.35 -21.06
CA LYS A 5 5.35 -5.04 -20.32
C LYS A 5 5.85 -4.49 -19.00
N GLN A 6 5.70 -3.19 -18.80
CA GLN A 6 5.85 -2.55 -17.49
C GLN A 6 5.02 -3.41 -16.55
N ALA A 7 5.67 -4.09 -15.61
CA ALA A 7 4.95 -4.78 -14.55
C ALA A 7 4.14 -3.69 -13.85
N ALA A 8 2.82 -3.82 -13.86
CA ALA A 8 1.96 -2.93 -13.09
C ALA A 8 2.51 -2.94 -11.66
N ASP A 9 2.85 -1.77 -11.14
CA ASP A 9 3.28 -1.64 -9.76
C ASP A 9 2.12 -2.20 -8.91
N PRO A 10 2.32 -3.25 -8.11
CA PRO A 10 1.26 -3.83 -7.31
C PRO A 10 0.68 -2.82 -6.28
N GLU A 11 1.36 -1.69 -6.06
CA GLU A 11 0.88 -0.59 -5.23
C GLU A 11 0.11 0.49 -6.00
N GLU A 12 0.09 0.46 -7.34
CA GLU A 12 -0.67 1.40 -8.16
C GLU A 12 -2.15 1.03 -8.12
N THR A 13 -2.94 1.78 -7.35
CA THR A 13 -4.40 1.70 -7.41
C THR A 13 -4.83 2.02 -8.85
N PRO A 14 -5.49 1.10 -9.56
CA PRO A 14 -5.94 1.37 -10.91
C PRO A 14 -6.84 2.60 -10.91
N ASP A 15 -6.63 3.48 -11.89
CA ASP A 15 -7.47 4.66 -12.09
C ASP A 15 -8.86 4.20 -12.56
N ILE A 16 -9.74 3.90 -11.60
CA ILE A 16 -11.13 3.50 -11.86
C ILE A 16 -11.92 4.78 -12.06
N VAL A 17 -11.88 5.28 -13.29
CA VAL A 17 -12.80 6.33 -13.72
C VAL A 17 -14.16 5.68 -13.94
N PRO A 18 -15.23 6.15 -13.29
CA PRO A 18 -16.55 5.58 -13.48
C PRO A 18 -17.03 5.82 -14.93
N ASP A 19 -17.66 4.81 -15.54
CA ASP A 19 -18.18 4.85 -16.93
C ASP A 19 -19.19 5.99 -17.18
N ARG A 20 -19.74 6.57 -16.10
CA ARG A 20 -20.63 7.72 -16.13
C ARG A 20 -20.17 8.75 -15.08
N PRO A 21 -20.48 10.05 -15.28
CA PRO A 21 -20.31 11.03 -14.23
C PRO A 21 -21.14 10.63 -13.00
N LEU A 22 -20.50 10.65 -11.84
CA LEU A 22 -21.17 10.41 -10.57
C LEU A 22 -22.01 11.65 -10.20
N THR A 23 -23.16 11.39 -9.59
CA THR A 23 -23.88 12.45 -8.87
C THR A 23 -23.07 12.90 -7.64
N GLY A 24 -23.33 14.10 -7.11
CA GLY A 24 -22.57 14.62 -5.96
C GLY A 24 -22.59 13.68 -4.74
N LYS A 25 -23.70 12.96 -4.52
CA LYS A 25 -23.79 11.96 -3.44
C LYS A 25 -22.96 10.71 -3.72
N GLU A 26 -23.02 10.18 -4.95
CA GLU A 26 -22.22 9.02 -5.34
C GLU A 26 -20.72 9.33 -5.31
N ALA A 27 -20.32 10.55 -5.71
CA ALA A 27 -18.94 11.00 -5.66
C ALA A 27 -18.42 11.08 -4.22
N GLU A 28 -19.23 11.59 -3.28
CA GLU A 28 -18.86 11.61 -1.86
C GLU A 28 -18.74 10.19 -1.30
N GLU A 29 -19.69 9.31 -1.59
CA GLU A 29 -19.63 7.90 -1.14
C GLU A 29 -18.41 7.16 -1.70
N ASP A 30 -18.07 7.41 -2.97
CA ASP A 30 -16.88 6.83 -3.61
C ASP A 30 -15.60 7.35 -2.97
N TYR A 31 -15.51 8.67 -2.75
CA TYR A 31 -14.37 9.30 -2.08
C TYR A 31 -14.14 8.72 -0.67
N GLN A 32 -15.19 8.54 0.12
CA GLN A 32 -15.08 7.93 1.45
C GLN A 32 -14.57 6.48 1.41
N LYS A 33 -14.98 5.69 0.40
CA LYS A 33 -14.45 4.33 0.20
C LYS A 33 -12.96 4.34 -0.16
N GLN A 34 -12.54 5.27 -1.02
CA GLN A 34 -11.14 5.42 -1.39
C GLN A 34 -10.28 5.76 -0.17
N LEU A 35 -10.74 6.68 0.68
CA LEU A 35 -10.05 7.02 1.93
C LEU A 35 -9.94 5.82 2.89
N ALA A 36 -11.01 5.06 3.06
CA ALA A 36 -11.00 3.87 3.92
C ALA A 36 -10.01 2.81 3.43
N LEU A 37 -9.93 2.59 2.10
CA LEU A 37 -8.97 1.67 1.50
C LEU A 37 -7.53 2.13 1.73
N LEU A 38 -7.24 3.41 1.51
CA LEU A 38 -5.92 3.99 1.75
C LEU A 38 -5.49 3.87 3.22
N GLU A 39 -6.42 4.09 4.15
CA GLU A 39 -6.14 3.92 5.57
C GLU A 39 -5.78 2.47 5.91
N GLN A 40 -6.50 1.50 5.34
CA GLN A 40 -6.22 0.08 5.54
C GLN A 40 -4.83 -0.29 4.99
N GLN A 41 -4.52 0.09 3.76
CA GLN A 41 -3.23 -0.18 3.13
C GLN A 41 -2.06 0.42 3.93
N ASN A 42 -2.24 1.64 4.44
CA ASN A 42 -1.22 2.29 5.27
C ASN A 42 -1.00 1.55 6.60
N LYS A 43 -2.06 1.03 7.23
CA LYS A 43 -1.94 0.20 8.44
C LYS A 43 -1.15 -1.07 8.17
N GLU A 44 -1.45 -1.76 7.06
CA GLU A 44 -0.75 -2.98 6.65
C GLU A 44 0.74 -2.71 6.40
N ARG A 45 1.08 -1.62 5.69
CA ARG A 45 2.47 -1.20 5.47
C ARG A 45 3.21 -0.95 6.80
N ILE A 46 2.58 -0.24 7.73
CA ILE A 46 3.18 0.04 9.06
C ILE A 46 3.40 -1.26 9.85
N GLU A 47 2.45 -2.20 9.81
CA GLU A 47 2.59 -3.48 10.50
C GLU A 47 3.74 -4.32 9.93
N ILE A 48 3.87 -4.37 8.61
CA ILE A 48 4.97 -5.05 7.92
C ILE A 48 6.32 -4.46 8.35
N ILE A 49 6.44 -3.12 8.35
CA ILE A 49 7.66 -2.42 8.79
C ILE A 49 7.99 -2.76 10.25
N ARG A 50 7.02 -2.65 11.16
CA ARG A 50 7.22 -2.98 12.60
C ARG A 50 7.68 -4.42 12.80
N LYS A 51 7.09 -5.36 12.06
CA LYS A 51 7.45 -6.78 12.13
C LYS A 51 8.87 -7.02 11.61
N TRP A 52 9.25 -6.36 10.52
CA TRP A 52 10.60 -6.43 9.95
C TRP A 52 11.65 -5.86 10.91
N GLU A 53 11.40 -4.68 11.50
CA GLU A 53 12.29 -4.06 12.49
C GLU A 53 12.46 -4.91 13.76
N SER A 54 11.36 -5.48 14.25
CA SER A 54 11.38 -6.37 15.42
C SER A 54 12.16 -7.66 15.16
N SER A 55 12.08 -8.19 13.93
CA SER A 55 12.82 -9.39 13.53
C SER A 55 14.32 -9.11 13.37
N ASN A 56 14.69 -7.95 12.82
CA ASN A 56 16.10 -7.59 12.57
C ASN A 56 16.85 -7.07 13.79
N SER A 57 16.18 -6.48 14.78
CA SER A 57 16.79 -6.07 16.06
C SER A 57 17.24 -7.25 16.94
N SER A 58 16.78 -8.47 16.64
CA SER A 58 17.13 -9.68 17.40
C SER A 58 18.47 -10.30 16.97
N THR A 59 19.08 -9.87 15.86
CA THR A 59 20.32 -10.46 15.32
C THR A 59 21.60 -9.71 15.72
N GLN A 60 21.50 -8.51 16.31
CA GLN A 60 22.68 -7.65 16.57
C GLN A 60 23.25 -7.70 18.00
N ASN A 61 22.85 -8.67 18.83
CA ASN A 61 23.28 -8.74 20.24
C ASN A 61 24.07 -10.01 20.60
N GLY A 62 24.74 -10.64 19.62
CA GLY A 62 25.40 -11.94 19.79
C GLY A 62 26.91 -11.95 19.58
N ASN A 63 27.61 -10.81 19.56
CA ASN A 63 29.07 -10.83 19.41
C ASN A 63 29.77 -9.69 20.15
N THR A 64 29.89 -9.83 21.47
CA THR A 64 30.99 -9.21 22.23
C THR A 64 31.99 -10.30 22.57
N VAL A 65 32.96 -10.49 21.67
CA VAL A 65 34.29 -11.01 22.02
C VAL A 65 35.17 -9.77 21.98
N ILE A 66 35.63 -9.26 23.14
CA ILE A 66 37.01 -9.32 23.66
C ILE A 66 36.98 -8.92 25.13
#